data_AF-A0A1A8G9X2-F1
#
_entry.id   AF-A0A1A8G9X2-F1
#
_cell.length_a   1.000
_cell.length_b   1.000
_cell.length_c   1.000
_cell.angle_alpha   90.00
_cell.angle_beta   90.00
_cell.angle_gamma   90.00
#
_symmetry.space_group_name_H-M   'P 1'
#
loop_
_entity.id
_entity.type
_entity.pdbx_description
1 polymer ?
#
loop_
_entity_poly.entity_id
_entity_poly.type
_entity_poly.pdbx_seq_one_letter_code
_entity_poly.pdbx_strand_id
1 'polypeptide(L)'
;YISHKATGTIRLLIKTENSLMEMWNKTGHQGNKWNRAEVPLRNLRRFEVIFEGIRSMDVSGGAALDDLEFIDCSPGQVEPGGCPAVTDFVCRGGG
;
A
#
# COMPACT_ATOMS: atom_id res chain seq x y z
N TYR A 1 -7.61 -1.49 13.88
CA TYR A 1 -8.55 -1.63 15.02
C TYR A 1 -9.87 -0.97 14.67
N ILE A 2 -11.02 -1.59 14.99
CA ILE A 2 -12.34 -0.95 14.96
C ILE A 2 -13.01 -1.24 16.30
N SER A 3 -13.33 -0.19 17.06
CA SER A 3 -13.96 -0.34 18.39
C SER A 3 -15.28 -1.09 18.31
N HIS A 4 -15.61 -1.88 19.34
CA HIS A 4 -16.93 -2.52 19.48
C HIS A 4 -18.12 -1.54 19.46
N LYS A 5 -17.89 -0.25 19.70
CA LYS A 5 -18.92 0.81 19.64
C LYS A 5 -19.06 1.46 18.28
N ALA A 6 -18.17 1.13 17.34
CA ALA A 6 -18.14 1.67 16.00
C ALA A 6 -18.58 0.60 14.99
N THR A 7 -19.40 1.03 14.05
CA THR A 7 -19.91 0.24 12.95
C THR A 7 -19.58 0.99 11.68
N GLY A 8 -18.94 0.30 10.74
CA GLY A 8 -18.45 0.94 9.54
C GLY A 8 -17.56 -0.01 8.75
N THR A 9 -16.87 0.56 7.78
CA THR A 9 -15.98 -0.17 6.88
C THR A 9 -14.63 0.52 6.85
N ILE A 10 -13.55 -0.24 6.94
CA ILE A 10 -12.24 0.21 6.47
C ILE A 10 -11.99 -0.52 5.16
N ARG A 11 -11.58 0.20 4.12
CA ARG A 11 -11.14 -0.41 2.87
C ARG A 11 -9.84 0.18 2.38
N LEU A 12 -9.12 -0.62 1.60
CA LEU A 12 -7.89 -0.27 0.92
C LEU A 12 -8.18 -0.16 -0.58
N LEU A 13 -7.94 1.02 -1.13
CA LEU A 13 -8.03 1.29 -2.55
C LEU A 13 -6.62 1.53 -3.10
N ILE A 14 -6.40 1.08 -4.33
CA ILE A 14 -5.21 1.40 -5.12
C ILE A 14 -5.65 2.26 -6.29
N LYS A 15 -5.07 3.45 -6.37
CA LYS A 15 -5.26 4.35 -7.49
C LYS A 15 -4.03 4.31 -8.39
N THR A 16 -4.25 4.14 -9.68
CA THR A 16 -3.24 4.33 -10.73
C THR A 16 -3.66 5.49 -11.62
N GLU A 17 -2.87 5.82 -12.64
CA GLU A 17 -3.21 6.87 -13.61
C GLU A 17 -4.60 6.67 -14.25
N ASN A 18 -5.01 5.42 -14.46
CA ASN A 18 -6.21 5.08 -15.24
C ASN A 18 -7.29 4.33 -14.45
N SER A 19 -7.04 3.98 -13.18
CA SER A 19 -7.96 3.14 -12.42
C SER A 19 -7.96 3.42 -10.93
N LEU A 20 -9.07 3.10 -10.29
CA LEU A 20 -9.22 3.02 -8.84
C LEU A 20 -9.80 1.63 -8.53
N MET A 21 -9.06 0.82 -7.77
CA MET A 21 -9.42 -0.56 -7.48
C MET A 21 -9.49 -0.79 -5.98
N GLU A 22 -10.59 -1.38 -5.50
CA GLU A 22 -10.68 -1.87 -4.12
C GLU A 22 -9.92 -3.18 -3.99
N MET A 23 -8.90 -3.20 -3.15
CA MET A 23 -8.03 -4.36 -2.95
C MET A 23 -8.41 -5.17 -1.71
N TRP A 24 -9.01 -4.51 -0.72
CA TRP A 24 -9.39 -5.12 0.54
C TRP A 24 -10.46 -4.28 1.24
N ASN A 25 -11.35 -4.93 1.99
CA ASN A 25 -12.25 -4.26 2.91
C ASN A 25 -12.48 -5.07 4.18
N LYS A 26 -12.96 -4.39 5.21
CA LYS A 26 -13.43 -5.01 6.43
C LYS A 26 -14.56 -4.18 7.03
N THR A 27 -15.71 -4.82 7.17
CA THR A 27 -16.98 -4.18 7.57
C THR A 27 -17.45 -4.69 8.94
N GLY A 28 -18.19 -3.86 9.66
CA GLY A 28 -18.83 -4.20 10.92
C GLY A 28 -17.86 -4.25 12.11
N HIS A 29 -18.34 -4.81 13.21
CA HIS A 29 -17.55 -4.87 14.45
C HIS A 29 -16.38 -5.85 14.32
N GLN A 30 -15.19 -5.40 14.69
CA GLN A 30 -13.96 -6.21 14.66
C GLN A 30 -13.52 -6.69 16.05
N GLY A 31 -14.35 -6.41 17.06
CA GLY A 31 -14.04 -6.60 18.47
C GLY A 31 -12.96 -5.63 18.95
N ASN A 32 -12.72 -5.61 20.27
CA ASN A 32 -11.67 -4.78 20.86
C ASN A 32 -10.29 -5.44 20.72
N LYS A 33 -9.85 -5.69 19.47
CA LYS A 33 -8.54 -6.26 19.17
C LYS A 33 -7.94 -5.67 17.90
N TRP A 34 -6.61 -5.68 17.85
CA TRP A 34 -5.88 -5.42 16.61
C TRP A 34 -6.05 -6.59 15.65
N ASN A 35 -6.23 -6.28 14.37
CA ASN A 35 -6.41 -7.27 13.32
C ASN A 35 -5.40 -6.93 12.22
N ARG A 36 -4.47 -7.84 11.94
CA ARG A 36 -3.51 -7.72 10.84
C ARG A 36 -4.20 -8.03 9.52
N ALA A 37 -3.82 -7.30 8.47
CA ALA A 37 -4.22 -7.57 7.10
C ALA A 37 -2.98 -7.43 6.20
N GLU A 38 -2.85 -8.35 5.27
CA GLU A 38 -1.80 -8.34 4.25
C GLU A 38 -2.49 -8.32 2.89
N VAL A 39 -2.10 -7.36 2.05
CA VAL A 39 -2.72 -7.16 0.74
C VAL A 39 -1.64 -7.23 -0.33
N PRO A 40 -1.71 -8.20 -1.25
CA PRO A 40 -0.70 -8.34 -2.29
C PRO A 40 -0.80 -7.16 -3.27
N LEU A 41 0.23 -6.32 -3.26
CA LEU A 41 0.46 -5.29 -4.25
C LEU A 41 1.21 -5.94 -5.41
N ARG A 42 0.53 -6.12 -6.55
CA ARG A 42 1.15 -6.67 -7.78
C ARG A 42 2.17 -5.66 -8.35
N ASN A 43 2.71 -5.92 -9.54
CA ASN A 43 3.63 -5.02 -10.27
C ASN A 43 2.99 -3.68 -10.68
N LEU A 44 2.59 -2.89 -9.70
CA LEU A 44 2.01 -1.57 -9.83
C LEU A 44 3.14 -0.56 -9.98
N ARG A 45 2.96 0.41 -10.88
CA ARG A 45 3.87 1.54 -11.07
C ARG A 45 3.07 2.82 -10.93
N ARG A 46 3.65 3.84 -10.30
CA ARG A 46 3.02 5.16 -10.09
C ARG A 46 1.60 5.01 -9.54
N PHE A 47 1.49 4.43 -8.35
CA PHE A 47 0.22 4.18 -7.68
C PHE A 47 0.14 4.92 -6.34
N GLU A 48 -1.08 5.18 -5.91
CA GLU A 48 -1.39 5.71 -4.58
C GLU A 48 -2.13 4.64 -3.78
N VAL A 49 -1.77 4.50 -2.51
CA VAL A 49 -2.47 3.64 -1.55
C VAL A 49 -3.42 4.52 -0.74
N ILE A 50 -4.72 4.23 -0.81
CA ILE A 50 -5.77 5.02 -0.17
C ILE A 50 -6.49 4.15 0.85
N PHE A 51 -6.39 4.52 2.12
CA PHE A 51 -7.20 3.94 3.18
C PHE A 51 -8.46 4.77 3.36
N GLU A 52 -9.63 4.16 3.22
CA GLU A 52 -10.91 4.84 3.40
C GLU A 52 -11.68 4.24 4.58
N GLY A 53 -12.08 5.10 5.51
CA GLY A 53 -12.92 4.76 6.65
C GLY A 53 -14.34 5.28 6.44
N ILE A 54 -15.30 4.39 6.21
CA ILE A 54 -16.72 4.71 6.06
C ILE A 54 -17.40 4.45 7.40
N ARG A 55 -17.93 5.50 8.03
CA ARG A 55 -18.72 5.37 9.27
C ARG A 55 -20.19 5.13 8.95
N SER A 56 -20.83 4.27 9.73
CA SER A 56 -22.29 4.12 9.71
C SER A 56 -22.98 5.19 10.59
N MET A 57 -24.26 4.99 10.93
CA MET A 57 -25.08 5.95 11.69
C MET A 57 -24.59 6.16 13.14
N ASP A 58 -23.79 5.24 13.70
CA ASP A 58 -23.29 5.32 15.07
C ASP A 58 -22.14 6.33 15.22
N VAL A 59 -22.32 7.30 16.11
CA VAL A 59 -21.39 8.43 16.31
C VAL A 59 -20.30 8.13 17.34
N SER A 60 -20.38 6.99 18.03
CA SER A 60 -19.47 6.62 19.12
C SER A 60 -18.35 5.69 18.69
N GLY A 61 -17.20 5.77 19.36
CA GLY A 61 -16.04 4.92 19.05
C GLY A 61 -15.23 5.46 17.86
N GLY A 62 -14.44 4.58 17.25
CA GLY A 62 -13.54 4.95 16.16
C GLY A 62 -12.75 3.77 15.60
N ALA A 63 -11.95 4.08 14.59
CA ALA A 63 -11.05 3.17 13.92
C ALA A 63 -9.63 3.73 13.92
N ALA A 64 -8.64 2.84 13.97
CA ALA A 64 -7.23 3.18 13.90
C ALA A 64 -6.48 2.16 13.04
N LEU A 65 -5.47 2.63 12.33
CA LEU A 65 -4.49 1.83 11.59
C LEU A 65 -3.12 2.13 12.18
N ASP A 66 -2.27 1.12 12.28
CA ASP A 66 -0.93 1.23 12.82
C ASP A 66 -0.03 0.16 12.19
N ASP A 67 1.29 0.28 12.34
CA ASP A 67 2.30 -0.65 11.84
C ASP A 67 2.20 -0.93 10.33
N LEU A 68 2.03 0.13 9.52
CA LEU A 68 1.96 0.00 8.07
C LEU A 68 3.36 -0.28 7.48
N GLU A 69 3.52 -1.46 6.87
CA GLU A 69 4.78 -1.90 6.26
C GLU A 69 4.58 -2.32 4.80
N PHE A 70 5.57 -1.97 3.99
CA PHE A 70 5.71 -2.39 2.60
C PHE A 70 6.74 -3.52 2.52
N ILE A 71 6.26 -4.76 2.37
CA ILE A 71 7.10 -5.96 2.34
C ILE A 71 7.61 -6.20 0.91
N ASP A 72 8.87 -6.66 0.78
CA ASP A 72 9.50 -7.02 -0.51
C ASP A 72 9.51 -5.91 -1.58
N CYS A 73 9.61 -4.65 -1.14
CA CYS A 73 9.58 -3.48 -2.04
C CYS A 73 10.93 -3.11 -2.66
N SER A 74 11.97 -3.92 -2.43
CA SER A 74 13.20 -3.82 -3.22
C SER A 74 12.92 -4.37 -4.62
N PRO A 75 13.28 -3.67 -5.71
CA PRO A 75 13.42 -4.34 -6.99
C PRO A 75 14.38 -5.50 -6.73
N GLY A 76 13.88 -6.75 -6.87
CA GLY A 76 14.65 -7.95 -6.54
C GLY A 76 16.03 -7.77 -7.13
N GLN A 77 17.07 -8.01 -6.32
CA GLN A 77 18.45 -7.74 -6.70
C GLN A 77 18.67 -8.32 -8.09
N VAL A 78 18.63 -7.46 -9.10
CA VAL A 78 19.16 -7.81 -10.40
C VAL A 78 20.63 -7.83 -10.07
N GLU A 79 21.16 -9.03 -9.78
CA GLU A 79 22.60 -9.28 -9.86
C GLU A 79 23.04 -8.49 -11.08
N PRO A 80 23.83 -7.41 -10.91
CA PRO A 80 24.19 -6.59 -12.03
C PRO A 80 24.93 -7.55 -12.95
N GLY A 81 24.25 -8.02 -14.00
CA GLY A 81 24.87 -8.79 -15.06
C GLY A 81 25.98 -7.89 -15.51
N GLY A 82 27.21 -8.24 -15.08
CA GLY A 82 28.27 -7.26 -14.91
C GLY A 82 28.38 -6.41 -16.15
N CYS A 83 28.47 -5.08 -15.99
CA CYS A 83 28.74 -4.21 -17.12
C CYS A 83 29.93 -4.82 -17.88
N PRO A 84 29.76 -5.24 -19.15
CA PRO A 84 30.89 -5.73 -19.93
C PRO A 84 31.91 -4.60 -19.91
N ALA A 85 33.07 -4.86 -19.33
CA ALA A 85 34.13 -3.89 -19.36
C ALA A 85 34.40 -3.55 -20.85
N VAL A 86 34.40 -2.25 -21.15
CA VAL A 86 35.01 -1.62 -22.32
C VAL A 86 34.17 -1.45 -23.61
N THR A 87 32.89 -1.05 -23.56
CA THR A 87 32.27 -0.41 -24.76
C THR A 87 31.47 0.87 -24.55
N ASP A 88 31.23 1.31 -23.31
CA ASP A 88 30.46 2.54 -23.12
C ASP A 88 31.33 3.80 -23.24
N PHE A 89 31.01 4.61 -24.24
CA PHE A 89 31.63 5.90 -24.50
C PHE A 89 31.40 6.84 -23.31
N VAL A 90 32.49 7.26 -22.67
CA VAL A 90 32.46 8.29 -21.63
C VAL A 90 32.14 9.64 -22.28
N CYS A 91 30.97 10.21 -21.99
CA CYS A 91 30.62 11.58 -22.35
C CYS A 91 31.63 12.55 -21.70
N ARG A 92 32.57 13.06 -22.48
CA ARG A 92 33.40 14.22 -22.11
C ARG A 92 32.65 15.51 -22.44
N GLY A 93 31.85 16.03 -21.51
CA GLY A 93 31.66 17.49 -21.45
C GLY A 93 32.94 18.08 -20.83
N GLY A 94 33.56 19.16 -21.28
CA GLY A 94 33.20 20.22 -22.22
C GLY A 94 33.66 21.53 -21.56
N GLY A 95 34.65 22.22 -22.15
CA GLY A 95 35.13 23.55 -21.74
C GLY A 95 36.30 23.57 -20.76
#